data_AF-A0A2I1HU11-F1
#
_entry.id   AF-A0A2I1HU11-F1
#
_cell.length_a   1.000
_cell.length_b   1.000
_cell.length_c   1.000
_cell.angle_alpha   90.00
_cell.angle_beta   90.00
_cell.angle_gamma   90.00
#
_symmetry.space_group_name_H-M   'P 1'
#
loop_
_entity.id
_entity.type
_entity.pdbx_description
1 polymer ?
#
loop_
_entity_poly.entity_id
_entity_poly.type
_entity_poly.pdbx_seq_one_letter_code
_entity_poly.pdbx_strand_id
1 'polypeptide(L)'
;MNNIQYSYGGNGTIRKVQNCDFFPGIRVSKEQRNCLSVKVCEFASKELDVGHTSVDFSKSFFKNIFDANEKFHEKTTLCVFAKAYECHCEYVDQNGVKCNGISKLCEFNQVTGLITSKKKFIGCTNWKPKEKHRYLTIPNNVDLELLETMFSEYSYHPYGIDFKNDEVNTVDESFLHKVENRIVKGSVSKKASACPVTFYHIIPENLKECPFIATVSVEKHNHPPPPPYKTPYNIKNQLQNIINNEHTLDLTRRKNNDSKLLKWKTIK
;
A
#
# COMPACT_ATOMS: atom_id res chain seq x y z
N MET A 1 3.05 -0.25 -11.86
CA MET A 1 2.84 -1.66 -11.46
C MET A 1 2.63 -1.65 -9.95
N ASN A 2 1.60 -2.19 -9.32
CA ASN A 2 0.48 -3.03 -9.74
C ASN A 2 -0.81 -2.50 -9.08
N ASN A 3 -1.92 -2.62 -9.81
CA ASN A 3 -3.25 -2.25 -9.35
C ASN A 3 -3.61 -3.05 -8.09
N ILE A 4 -3.99 -2.37 -7.00
CA ILE A 4 -4.61 -3.04 -5.85
C ILE A 4 -6.03 -3.40 -6.26
N GLN A 5 -6.19 -4.64 -6.71
CA GLN A 5 -7.45 -5.36 -6.78
C GLN A 5 -7.46 -6.30 -5.57
N TYR A 6 -8.64 -6.78 -5.10
CA TYR A 6 -8.68 -7.96 -4.25
C TYR A 6 -7.69 -8.99 -4.80
N SER A 7 -6.93 -9.66 -3.94
CA SER A 7 -5.95 -10.64 -4.36
C SER A 7 -6.67 -11.78 -5.11
N TYR A 8 -6.82 -11.62 -6.43
CA TYR A 8 -7.30 -12.63 -7.35
C TYR A 8 -6.13 -13.58 -7.56
N GLY A 9 -6.25 -14.81 -7.08
CA GLY A 9 -5.24 -15.81 -7.43
C GLY A 9 -5.70 -17.23 -7.19
N GLY A 10 -4.82 -18.14 -7.59
CA GLY A 10 -5.16 -19.52 -7.93
C GLY A 10 -5.39 -19.67 -9.43
N ASN A 11 -5.15 -20.87 -9.96
CA ASN A 11 -5.51 -21.21 -11.34
C ASN A 11 -7.04 -21.18 -11.43
N GLY A 12 -7.59 -20.13 -12.04
CA GLY A 12 -9.03 -20.01 -12.25
C GLY A 12 -9.54 -21.24 -13.01
N THR A 13 -10.65 -21.82 -12.56
CA THR A 13 -11.28 -22.92 -13.30
C THR A 13 -12.28 -22.34 -14.28
N ILE A 14 -12.10 -22.63 -15.57
CA ILE A 14 -13.03 -22.22 -16.62
C ILE A 14 -13.88 -23.43 -17.00
N ARG A 15 -15.20 -23.26 -16.99
CA ARG A 15 -16.15 -24.27 -17.47
C ARG A 15 -17.11 -23.64 -18.48
N LYS A 16 -17.38 -24.35 -19.56
CA LYS A 16 -18.43 -23.96 -20.51
C LYS A 16 -19.78 -24.41 -19.99
N VAL A 17 -20.77 -23.51 -20.02
CA VAL A 17 -22.12 -23.75 -19.52
C VAL A 17 -23.10 -23.36 -20.63
N GLN A 18 -24.01 -24.27 -20.94
CA GLN A 18 -24.97 -24.08 -22.03
C GLN A 18 -26.24 -23.36 -21.56
N ASN A 19 -26.63 -23.53 -20.29
CA ASN A 19 -27.77 -22.87 -19.67
C ASN A 19 -27.32 -22.14 -18.40
N CYS A 20 -27.37 -20.81 -18.44
CA CYS A 20 -27.07 -19.95 -17.30
C CYS A 20 -28.24 -18.99 -17.08
N ASP A 21 -28.74 -18.89 -15.86
CA ASP A 21 -29.91 -18.05 -15.53
C ASP A 21 -29.68 -16.56 -15.83
N PHE A 22 -28.44 -16.09 -15.78
CA PHE A 22 -28.07 -14.71 -16.14
C PHE A 22 -28.16 -14.45 -17.65
N PHE A 23 -28.00 -15.49 -18.46
CA PHE A 23 -28.01 -15.40 -19.92
C PHE A 23 -28.80 -16.56 -20.53
N PRO A 24 -30.14 -16.56 -20.39
CA PRO A 24 -30.99 -17.65 -20.88
C PRO A 24 -30.80 -17.87 -22.38
N GLY A 25 -30.59 -19.13 -22.79
CA GLY A 25 -30.40 -19.50 -24.21
C GLY A 25 -29.06 -19.10 -24.83
N ILE A 26 -28.14 -18.51 -24.06
CA ILE A 26 -26.82 -18.10 -24.54
C ILE A 26 -25.74 -19.01 -23.96
N ARG A 27 -24.84 -19.48 -24.83
CA ARG A 27 -23.65 -20.24 -24.39
C ARG A 27 -22.67 -19.31 -23.69
N VAL A 28 -22.25 -19.68 -22.49
CA VAL A 28 -21.34 -18.87 -21.67
C VAL A 28 -20.14 -19.69 -21.20
N SER A 29 -19.02 -19.02 -20.96
CA SER A 29 -17.93 -19.52 -20.13
C SER A 29 -18.05 -18.94 -18.72
N LYS A 30 -17.99 -19.81 -17.71
CA LYS A 30 -17.96 -19.45 -16.30
C LYS A 30 -16.53 -19.63 -15.78
N GLU A 31 -15.89 -18.53 -15.44
CA GLU A 31 -14.60 -18.50 -14.77
C GLU A 31 -14.80 -18.33 -13.26
N GLN A 32 -14.24 -19.23 -12.47
CA GLN A 32 -14.26 -19.18 -11.01
C GLN A 32 -12.91 -18.74 -10.46
N ARG A 33 -12.93 -17.79 -9.53
CA ARG A 33 -11.76 -17.34 -8.76
C ARG A 33 -12.10 -17.20 -7.28
N ASN A 34 -11.10 -17.39 -6.41
CA ASN A 34 -11.29 -17.23 -4.97
C ASN A 34 -10.63 -15.94 -4.49
N CYS A 35 -11.20 -15.34 -3.44
CA CYS A 35 -10.54 -14.25 -2.74
C CYS A 35 -9.35 -14.80 -1.94
N LEU A 36 -8.13 -14.30 -2.19
CA LEU A 36 -6.96 -14.75 -1.43
C LEU A 36 -6.79 -14.02 -0.09
N SER A 37 -7.83 -13.38 0.43
CA SER A 37 -7.80 -12.58 1.66
C SER A 37 -6.89 -11.35 1.56
N VAL A 38 -6.76 -10.60 2.65
CA VAL A 38 -5.93 -9.39 2.74
C VAL A 38 -4.74 -9.61 3.68
N LYS A 39 -3.68 -8.84 3.43
CA LYS A 39 -2.64 -8.65 4.43
C LYS A 39 -3.05 -7.52 5.35
N VAL A 40 -2.88 -7.69 6.65
CA VAL A 40 -3.31 -6.74 7.68
C VAL A 40 -2.11 -6.41 8.56
N CYS A 41 -1.93 -5.13 8.88
CA CYS A 41 -0.97 -4.68 9.88
C CYS A 41 -1.46 -5.08 11.27
N GLU A 42 -0.58 -5.52 12.17
CA GLU A 42 -0.94 -5.86 13.55
C GLU A 42 -1.61 -4.69 14.32
N PHE A 43 -1.33 -3.45 13.94
CA PHE A 43 -1.93 -2.24 14.50
C PHE A 43 -3.21 -1.78 13.78
N ALA A 44 -3.70 -2.55 12.81
CA ALA A 44 -4.96 -2.22 12.15
C ALA A 44 -6.12 -2.26 13.17
N SER A 45 -7.05 -1.31 13.04
CA SER A 45 -8.21 -1.26 13.94
C SER A 45 -9.01 -2.56 13.87
N LYS A 46 -9.37 -3.11 15.03
CA LYS A 46 -10.26 -4.29 15.13
C LYS A 46 -11.65 -4.01 14.56
N GLU A 47 -12.07 -2.75 14.49
CA GLU A 47 -13.34 -2.34 13.87
C GLU A 47 -13.37 -2.63 12.36
N LEU A 48 -12.20 -2.75 11.74
CA LEU A 48 -12.07 -3.15 10.34
C LEU A 48 -12.28 -4.65 10.16
N ASP A 49 -12.22 -5.45 11.24
CA ASP A 49 -12.35 -6.90 11.18
C ASP A 49 -13.80 -7.39 11.17
N VAL A 50 -14.64 -6.73 10.36
CA VAL A 50 -16.05 -7.04 10.21
C VAL A 50 -16.28 -7.62 8.84
N GLY A 51 -16.95 -8.78 8.81
CA GLY A 51 -17.27 -9.40 7.54
C GLY A 51 -18.27 -8.58 6.73
N HIS A 52 -18.15 -8.61 5.40
CA HIS A 52 -18.93 -7.75 4.51
C HIS A 52 -19.29 -8.43 3.18
N THR A 53 -20.43 -8.06 2.62
CA THR A 53 -20.82 -8.39 1.23
C THR A 53 -20.77 -7.16 0.32
N SER A 54 -20.71 -5.95 0.90
CA SER A 54 -20.52 -4.69 0.19
C SER A 54 -19.75 -3.70 1.06
N VAL A 55 -19.06 -2.77 0.40
CA VAL A 55 -18.27 -1.73 1.07
C VAL A 55 -19.04 -0.42 1.05
N ASP A 56 -19.28 0.16 2.23
CA ASP A 56 -19.91 1.47 2.37
C ASP A 56 -18.83 2.52 2.65
N PHE A 57 -18.43 3.24 1.59
CA PHE A 57 -17.43 4.30 1.67
C PHE A 57 -17.91 5.57 2.39
N SER A 58 -19.21 5.66 2.74
CA SER A 58 -19.74 6.81 3.49
C SER A 58 -19.44 6.75 4.99
N LYS A 59 -19.00 5.59 5.49
CA LYS A 59 -18.64 5.40 6.90
C LYS A 59 -17.47 6.30 7.30
N SER A 60 -17.53 6.80 8.54
CA SER A 60 -16.54 7.73 9.12
C SER A 60 -15.10 7.24 8.99
N PHE A 61 -14.86 5.94 9.16
CA PHE A 61 -13.51 5.39 9.05
C PHE A 61 -12.90 5.53 7.64
N PHE A 62 -13.72 5.51 6.57
CA PHE A 62 -13.22 5.73 5.20
C PHE A 62 -13.00 7.21 4.90
N LYS A 63 -13.81 8.10 5.47
CA LYS A 63 -13.64 9.56 5.32
C LYS A 63 -12.26 10.00 5.78
N ASN A 64 -11.85 9.52 6.96
CA ASN A 64 -10.54 9.83 7.56
C ASN A 64 -9.33 9.31 6.74
N ILE A 65 -9.52 8.29 5.88
CA ILE A 65 -8.45 7.76 5.01
C ILE A 65 -8.17 8.71 3.85
N PHE A 66 -9.17 9.47 3.38
CA PHE A 66 -9.03 10.41 2.27
C PHE A 66 -8.56 11.81 2.70
N ASP A 67 -8.74 12.18 3.97
CA ASP A 67 -8.31 13.47 4.53
C ASP A 67 -6.81 13.51 4.92
N ALA A 68 -6.03 12.50 4.51
CA ALA A 68 -4.64 12.28 4.91
C ALA A 68 -3.59 13.27 4.38
N ASN A 69 -3.97 14.50 4.01
CA ASN A 69 -3.00 15.58 3.79
C ASN A 69 -2.39 16.10 5.11
N GLU A 70 -3.16 16.09 6.21
CA GLU A 70 -2.71 16.62 7.51
C GLU A 70 -1.58 15.80 8.16
N LYS A 71 -1.41 14.52 7.78
CA LYS A 71 -0.37 13.64 8.33
C LYS A 71 0.84 13.45 7.40
N PHE A 72 0.92 14.19 6.30
CA PHE A 72 2.03 14.01 5.34
C PHE A 72 3.39 14.33 5.96
N HIS A 73 3.48 15.45 6.69
CA HIS A 73 4.70 15.87 7.38
C HIS A 73 5.05 14.89 8.52
N GLU A 74 4.08 14.53 9.36
CA GLU A 74 4.25 13.53 10.43
C GLU A 74 4.75 12.18 9.90
N LYS A 75 4.11 11.65 8.85
CA LYS A 75 4.51 10.39 8.21
C LYS A 75 5.93 10.49 7.64
N THR A 76 6.25 11.60 6.97
CA THR A 76 7.60 11.84 6.44
C THR A 76 8.63 11.86 7.57
N THR A 77 8.33 12.54 8.68
CA THR A 77 9.21 12.61 9.85
C THR A 77 9.45 11.22 10.45
N LEU A 78 8.39 10.43 10.64
CA LEU A 78 8.50 9.03 11.11
C LEU A 78 9.41 8.20 10.21
N CYS A 79 9.24 8.29 8.89
CA CYS A 79 10.08 7.59 7.92
C CYS A 79 11.56 7.99 8.06
N VAL A 80 11.83 9.29 8.19
CA VAL A 80 13.20 9.81 8.34
C VAL A 80 13.82 9.31 9.64
N PHE A 81 13.06 9.30 10.75
CA PHE A 81 13.50 8.75 12.02
C PHE A 81 13.80 7.25 11.92
N ALA A 82 12.89 6.44 11.37
CA ALA A 82 13.10 5.01 11.21
C ALA A 82 14.32 4.71 10.33
N LYS A 83 14.43 5.38 9.17
CA LYS A 83 15.59 5.26 8.27
C LYS A 83 16.90 5.70 8.95
N ALA A 84 16.83 6.64 9.88
CA ALA A 84 17.98 6.98 10.70
C ALA A 84 18.49 5.74 11.44
N TYR A 85 17.65 4.96 12.08
CA TYR A 85 18.10 3.78 12.82
C TYR A 85 18.39 2.56 11.94
N GLU A 86 17.71 2.41 10.80
CA GLU A 86 17.93 1.28 9.87
C GLU A 86 19.25 1.39 9.08
N CYS A 87 19.77 2.59 8.79
CA CYS A 87 21.09 2.71 8.15
C CYS A 87 22.20 2.84 9.20
N HIS A 88 23.22 2.00 9.14
CA HIS A 88 24.38 2.08 10.04
C HIS A 88 25.43 3.09 9.57
N CYS A 89 26.32 3.49 10.47
CA CYS A 89 27.47 4.32 10.11
C CYS A 89 28.54 3.47 9.43
N GLU A 90 28.93 3.85 8.21
CA GLU A 90 29.92 3.10 7.41
C GLU A 90 31.38 3.53 7.67
N TYR A 91 31.60 4.47 8.59
CA TYR A 91 32.95 4.91 8.93
C TYR A 91 33.79 3.76 9.49
N VAL A 92 35.03 3.68 9.05
CA VAL A 92 36.04 2.74 9.52
C VAL A 92 37.23 3.56 10.00
N ASP A 93 37.71 3.28 11.21
CA ASP A 93 38.87 3.98 11.76
C ASP A 93 40.19 3.50 11.13
N GLN A 94 41.29 4.14 11.53
CA GLN A 94 42.65 3.79 11.08
C GLN A 94 43.09 2.35 11.41
N ASN A 95 42.42 1.70 12.37
CA ASN A 95 42.69 0.33 12.79
C ASN A 95 41.76 -0.69 12.07
N GLY A 96 40.92 -0.25 11.14
CA GLY A 96 39.96 -1.11 10.44
C GLY A 96 38.68 -1.40 11.23
N VAL A 97 38.44 -0.71 12.35
CA VAL A 97 37.26 -0.93 13.19
C VAL A 97 36.08 -0.11 12.67
N LYS A 98 34.96 -0.77 12.41
CA LYS A 98 33.70 -0.12 11.99
C LYS A 98 33.10 0.70 13.14
N CYS A 99 32.59 1.88 12.80
CA CYS A 99 31.88 2.74 13.74
C CYS A 99 30.64 2.05 14.31
N ASN A 100 30.57 1.94 15.63
CA ASN A 100 29.41 1.44 16.38
C ASN A 100 28.45 2.55 16.86
N GLY A 101 28.70 3.80 16.47
CA GLY A 101 27.89 4.94 16.88
C GLY A 101 26.44 4.82 16.38
N ILE A 102 25.50 5.09 17.27
CA ILE A 102 24.06 5.09 16.96
C ILE A 102 23.63 6.43 16.37
N SER A 103 22.47 6.45 15.73
CA SER A 103 21.92 7.65 15.11
C SER A 103 21.61 8.74 16.13
N LYS A 104 21.99 9.97 15.80
CA LYS A 104 21.75 11.15 16.63
C LYS A 104 21.46 12.36 15.76
N LEU A 105 20.60 13.26 16.26
CA LEU A 105 20.45 14.58 15.66
C LEU A 105 21.63 15.49 16.06
N CYS A 106 22.36 15.96 15.07
CA CYS A 106 23.55 16.78 15.21
C CYS A 106 23.32 18.18 14.63
N GLU A 107 24.10 19.16 15.08
CA GLU A 107 24.06 20.53 14.55
C GLU A 107 25.47 21.03 14.21
N PHE A 108 25.57 21.85 13.17
CA PHE A 108 26.77 22.62 12.86
C PHE A 108 26.41 24.02 12.38
N ASN A 109 27.36 24.95 12.54
CA ASN A 109 27.21 26.30 12.03
C ASN A 109 27.50 26.31 10.53
N GLN A 110 26.51 26.70 9.74
CA GLN A 110 26.65 26.97 8.32
C GLN A 110 26.83 28.48 8.12
N VAL A 111 27.92 28.86 7.46
CA VAL A 111 28.17 30.26 7.08
C VAL A 111 27.81 30.43 5.62
N THR A 112 26.81 31.27 5.33
CA THR A 112 26.42 31.65 3.97
C THR A 112 26.53 33.16 3.85
N GLY A 113 27.66 33.66 3.33
CA GLY A 113 27.97 35.09 3.32
C GLY A 113 28.23 35.62 4.74
N LEU A 114 27.51 36.67 5.15
CA LEU A 114 27.60 37.25 6.49
C LEU A 114 26.66 36.58 7.52
N ILE A 115 25.81 35.65 7.08
CA ILE A 115 24.80 35.02 7.94
C ILE A 115 25.36 33.68 8.43
N THR A 116 25.41 33.52 9.76
CA THR A 116 25.68 32.24 10.41
C THR A 116 24.36 31.63 10.84
N SER A 117 23.99 30.48 10.30
CA SER A 117 22.81 29.72 10.70
C SER A 117 23.19 28.35 11.24
N LYS A 118 22.41 27.82 12.19
CA LYS A 118 22.57 26.44 12.66
C LYS A 118 21.85 25.51 11.70
N LYS A 119 22.58 24.56 11.11
CA LYS A 119 22.00 23.50 10.28
C LYS A 119 22.00 22.18 11.04
N LYS A 120 20.81 21.59 11.18
CA LYS A 120 20.62 20.26 11.77
C LYS A 120 20.78 19.17 10.71
N PHE A 121 21.31 18.02 11.11
CA PHE A 121 21.48 16.84 10.27
C PHE A 121 21.44 15.58 11.15
N ILE A 122 21.23 14.42 10.54
CA ILE A 122 21.27 13.15 11.27
C ILE A 122 22.66 12.55 11.09
N GLY A 123 23.41 12.47 12.19
CA GLY A 123 24.74 11.89 12.26
C GLY A 123 24.79 10.63 13.11
N CYS A 124 25.98 10.23 13.54
CA CYS A 124 26.16 9.21 14.57
C CYS A 124 26.72 9.81 15.86
N THR A 125 26.55 9.14 17.00
CA THR A 125 27.06 9.59 18.31
C THR A 125 28.57 9.81 18.34
N ASN A 126 29.33 9.07 17.52
CA ASN A 126 30.78 9.15 17.45
C ASN A 126 31.25 10.21 16.43
N TRP A 127 30.34 10.94 15.79
CA TRP A 127 30.68 11.92 14.77
C TRP A 127 31.57 13.02 15.36
N LYS A 128 32.66 13.35 14.67
CA LYS A 128 33.50 14.50 14.95
C LYS A 128 33.69 15.37 13.71
N PRO A 129 33.95 16.68 13.88
CA PRO A 129 34.30 17.53 12.76
C PRO A 129 35.49 16.98 11.98
N LYS A 130 35.43 17.04 10.64
CA LYS A 130 36.46 16.59 9.68
C LYS A 130 36.60 15.06 9.50
N GLU A 131 35.89 14.25 10.27
CA GLU A 131 35.81 12.82 10.04
C GLU A 131 34.61 12.49 9.13
N LYS A 132 34.78 11.55 8.19
CA LYS A 132 33.71 11.14 7.26
C LYS A 132 32.75 10.14 7.89
N HIS A 133 32.26 10.48 9.07
CA HIS A 133 31.14 9.78 9.69
C HIS A 133 29.84 10.05 8.93
N ARG A 134 28.81 9.27 9.26
CA ARG A 134 27.50 9.37 8.63
C ARG A 134 26.95 10.80 8.68
N TYR A 135 26.37 11.20 7.55
CA TYR A 135 25.64 12.46 7.40
C TYR A 135 24.40 12.21 6.55
N LEU A 136 23.21 12.35 7.13
CA LEU A 136 21.96 12.37 6.40
C LEU A 136 21.35 13.78 6.45
N THR A 137 21.01 14.29 5.27
CA THR A 137 20.31 15.56 5.13
C THR A 137 18.85 15.37 5.56
N ILE A 138 18.32 16.34 6.32
CA ILE A 138 16.91 16.38 6.70
C ILE A 138 16.14 17.06 5.57
N PRO A 139 15.17 16.39 4.93
CA PRO A 139 14.33 17.00 3.89
C PRO A 139 13.47 18.16 4.42
N ASN A 140 13.15 19.13 3.57
CA ASN A 140 12.36 20.32 3.95
C ASN A 140 10.92 19.99 4.35
N ASN A 141 10.39 18.84 3.94
CA ASN A 141 9.03 18.41 4.28
C ASN A 141 8.96 17.60 5.59
N VAL A 142 10.05 17.53 6.35
CA VAL A 142 10.08 16.95 7.69
C VAL A 142 9.68 18.01 8.71
N ASP A 143 8.79 17.63 9.63
CA ASP A 143 8.56 18.37 10.86
C ASP A 143 9.78 18.22 11.79
N LEU A 144 10.54 19.30 11.93
CA LEU A 144 11.80 19.32 12.66
C LEU A 144 11.60 19.24 14.18
N GLU A 145 10.56 19.89 14.72
CA GLU A 145 10.25 19.87 16.16
C GLU A 145 9.82 18.47 16.59
N LEU A 146 9.02 17.80 15.76
CA LEU A 146 8.66 16.41 15.97
C LEU A 146 9.89 15.49 15.89
N LEU A 147 10.80 15.72 14.93
CA LEU A 147 12.03 14.93 14.79
C LEU A 147 12.95 15.08 16.03
N GLU A 148 13.07 16.29 16.57
CA GLU A 148 13.83 16.57 17.80
C GLU A 148 13.27 15.84 19.01
N THR A 149 11.95 15.91 19.18
CA THR A 149 11.23 15.18 20.21
C THR A 149 11.47 13.67 20.06
N MET A 150 11.41 13.13 18.83
CA MET A 150 11.67 11.70 18.57
C MET A 150 13.08 11.26 18.97
N PHE A 151 14.13 12.01 18.60
CA PHE A 151 15.51 11.66 18.99
C PHE A 151 15.79 11.83 20.50
N SER A 152 14.97 12.60 21.20
CA SER A 152 15.16 12.89 22.63
C SER A 152 14.38 11.93 23.53
N GLU A 153 13.14 11.61 23.15
CA GLU A 153 12.19 10.91 24.01
C GLU A 153 11.82 9.51 23.51
N TYR A 154 12.11 9.18 22.24
CA TYR A 154 11.63 7.94 21.62
C TYR A 154 12.76 6.96 21.31
N SER A 155 12.44 5.67 21.42
CA SER A 155 13.28 4.59 20.90
C SER A 155 12.68 3.98 19.63
N TYR A 156 13.54 3.57 18.70
CA TYR A 156 13.14 2.87 17.48
C TYR A 156 13.22 1.36 17.64
N HIS A 157 12.16 0.64 17.21
CA HIS A 157 12.07 -0.82 17.25
C HIS A 157 11.63 -1.37 15.88
N PRO A 158 12.54 -2.00 15.11
CA PRO A 158 12.26 -2.44 13.75
C PRO A 158 11.33 -3.67 13.62
N TYR A 159 11.03 -4.39 14.71
CA TYR A 159 10.39 -5.72 14.67
C TYR A 159 9.06 -5.84 15.47
N GLY A 160 8.21 -4.80 15.48
CA GLY A 160 6.93 -4.85 16.18
C GLY A 160 7.06 -4.97 17.71
N ILE A 161 5.95 -5.32 18.39
CA ILE A 161 5.90 -5.46 19.86
C ILE A 161 6.17 -6.90 20.31
N ASP A 162 6.01 -7.90 19.43
CA ASP A 162 6.18 -9.31 19.78
C ASP A 162 7.09 -10.07 18.79
N PHE A 163 8.09 -10.76 19.32
CA PHE A 163 9.11 -11.47 18.55
C PHE A 163 8.62 -12.87 18.15
N LYS A 164 8.58 -13.19 16.84
CA LYS A 164 9.20 -14.40 16.22
C LYS A 164 8.91 -14.54 14.71
N ASN A 165 10.01 -14.80 14.01
CA ASN A 165 10.19 -15.49 12.72
C ASN A 165 9.94 -14.72 11.40
N ASP A 166 10.99 -14.78 10.57
CA ASP A 166 11.17 -14.35 9.17
C ASP A 166 9.99 -14.74 8.23
N GLU A 167 9.68 -14.12 7.09
CA GLU A 167 10.50 -13.44 6.07
C GLU A 167 9.85 -12.11 5.61
N VAL A 168 10.65 -11.05 5.57
CA VAL A 168 10.24 -9.72 5.10
C VAL A 168 10.35 -9.64 3.58
N ASN A 169 9.23 -9.81 2.88
CA ASN A 169 9.11 -9.40 1.48
C ASN A 169 8.51 -7.99 1.44
N THR A 170 9.41 -7.01 1.40
CA THR A 170 9.16 -5.56 1.39
C THR A 170 8.06 -5.12 0.42
N VAL A 171 7.10 -4.35 0.94
CA VAL A 171 6.41 -3.30 0.17
C VAL A 171 6.48 -2.04 1.02
N ASP A 172 7.23 -1.07 0.53
CA ASP A 172 7.53 0.21 1.17
C ASP A 172 6.28 1.11 1.17
N GLU A 173 5.49 1.00 2.24
CA GLU A 173 4.67 2.09 2.79
C GLU A 173 4.80 2.02 4.31
N SER A 174 5.99 2.33 4.83
CA SER A 174 6.33 2.53 6.24
C SER A 174 5.16 2.40 7.23
N PHE A 175 4.83 1.16 7.61
CA PHE A 175 3.80 0.83 8.61
C PHE A 175 4.32 1.20 10.02
N LEU A 176 4.66 2.47 10.20
CA LEU A 176 5.26 2.99 11.42
C LEU A 176 4.15 3.46 12.34
N HIS A 177 4.23 3.02 13.59
CA HIS A 177 3.27 3.35 14.62
C HIS A 177 4.00 3.96 15.81
N LYS A 178 3.42 5.01 16.37
CA LYS A 178 3.81 5.56 17.67
C LYS A 178 3.03 4.82 18.74
N VAL A 179 3.74 4.10 19.60
CA VAL A 179 3.18 3.37 20.74
C VAL A 179 3.91 3.87 21.98
N GLU A 180 3.22 4.67 22.80
CA GLU A 180 3.83 5.40 23.91
C GLU A 180 5.07 6.19 23.42
N ASN A 181 6.24 5.89 23.99
CA ASN A 181 7.54 6.49 23.66
C ASN A 181 8.35 5.63 22.67
N ARG A 182 7.70 4.77 21.90
CA ARG A 182 8.35 3.89 20.92
C ARG A 182 7.81 4.16 19.53
N ILE A 183 8.73 4.20 18.57
CA ILE A 183 8.39 4.12 17.14
C ILE A 183 8.64 2.68 16.71
N VAL A 184 7.56 1.99 16.35
CA VAL A 184 7.58 0.56 16.00
C VAL A 184 7.15 0.37 14.55
N LYS A 185 7.77 -0.59 13.87
CA LYS A 185 7.33 -1.03 12.54
C LYS A 185 6.35 -2.18 12.71
N GLY A 186 5.11 -1.98 12.27
CA GLY A 186 4.07 -3.00 12.30
C GLY A 186 4.36 -4.13 11.33
N SER A 187 4.21 -5.35 11.82
CA SER A 187 4.23 -6.56 11.03
C SER A 187 2.96 -6.65 10.17
N VAL A 188 3.13 -6.99 8.90
CA VAL A 188 2.04 -7.16 7.94
C VAL A 188 1.95 -8.62 7.56
N SER A 189 0.92 -9.29 8.06
CA SER A 189 0.71 -10.72 7.82
C SER A 189 -0.60 -10.96 7.07
N LYS A 190 -0.66 -12.07 6.33
CA LYS A 190 -1.91 -12.52 5.72
C LYS A 190 -2.87 -12.92 6.83
N LYS A 191 -4.14 -12.52 6.75
CA LYS A 191 -5.14 -13.00 7.71
C LYS A 191 -5.17 -14.53 7.71
N ALA A 192 -5.09 -15.14 8.90
CA ALA A 192 -4.94 -16.58 9.09
C ALA A 192 -6.09 -17.40 8.48
N SER A 193 -7.31 -16.90 8.57
CA SER A 193 -8.48 -17.51 7.96
C SER A 193 -8.54 -17.21 6.46
N ALA A 194 -8.65 -18.26 5.64
CA ALA A 194 -8.99 -18.11 4.23
C ALA A 194 -10.32 -17.35 4.06
N CYS A 195 -10.42 -16.54 3.01
CA CYS A 195 -11.68 -15.87 2.69
C CYS A 195 -12.61 -16.89 2.02
N PRO A 196 -13.88 -17.03 2.46
CA PRO A 196 -14.82 -17.95 1.82
C PRO A 196 -15.34 -17.42 0.48
N VAL A 197 -15.08 -16.15 0.14
CA VAL A 197 -15.64 -15.51 -1.04
C VAL A 197 -15.08 -16.09 -2.33
N THR A 198 -16.02 -16.44 -3.20
CA THR A 198 -15.76 -16.89 -4.57
C THR A 198 -16.37 -15.91 -5.56
N PHE A 199 -15.57 -15.53 -6.55
CA PHE A 199 -15.99 -14.72 -7.69
C PHE A 199 -16.27 -15.62 -8.89
N TYR A 200 -17.38 -15.35 -9.57
CA TYR A 200 -17.70 -15.94 -10.86
C TYR A 200 -17.79 -14.85 -11.92
N HIS A 201 -17.01 -15.00 -13.00
CA HIS A 201 -17.17 -14.21 -14.21
C HIS A 201 -17.86 -15.07 -15.27
N ILE A 202 -19.03 -14.64 -15.69
CA ILE A 202 -19.88 -15.34 -16.66
C ILE A 202 -19.84 -14.52 -17.94
N ILE A 203 -19.19 -15.08 -18.96
CA ILE A 203 -18.85 -14.39 -20.20
C ILE A 203 -19.55 -15.12 -21.35
N PRO A 204 -20.45 -14.48 -22.10
CA PRO A 204 -21.00 -15.04 -23.34
C PRO A 204 -19.90 -15.41 -24.34
N GLU A 205 -20.02 -16.57 -25.00
CA GLU A 205 -19.08 -16.95 -26.06
C GLU A 205 -19.13 -15.97 -27.24
N ASN A 206 -20.31 -15.40 -27.52
CA ASN A 206 -20.52 -14.38 -28.54
C ASN A 206 -20.83 -13.00 -27.92
N LEU A 207 -19.77 -12.25 -27.63
CA LEU A 207 -19.88 -10.88 -27.11
C LEU A 207 -20.44 -9.86 -28.11
N LYS A 208 -20.57 -10.19 -29.40
CA LYS A 208 -21.23 -9.30 -30.38
C LYS A 208 -22.75 -9.35 -30.24
N GLU A 209 -23.29 -10.54 -30.00
CA GLU A 209 -24.72 -10.76 -29.77
C GLU A 209 -25.12 -10.42 -28.33
N CYS A 210 -24.24 -10.68 -27.36
CA CYS A 210 -24.46 -10.35 -25.96
C CYS A 210 -23.23 -9.65 -25.36
N PRO A 211 -23.15 -8.30 -25.41
CA PRO A 211 -21.98 -7.54 -24.96
C PRO A 211 -21.92 -7.37 -23.43
N PHE A 212 -22.59 -8.23 -22.67
CA PHE A 212 -22.70 -8.13 -21.22
C PHE A 212 -21.94 -9.28 -20.56
N ILE A 213 -21.22 -8.97 -19.49
CA ILE A 213 -20.55 -9.95 -18.65
C ILE A 213 -21.14 -9.82 -17.25
N ALA A 214 -21.55 -10.94 -16.66
CA ALA A 214 -22.00 -10.96 -15.28
C ALA A 214 -20.84 -11.32 -14.36
N THR A 215 -20.63 -10.52 -13.31
CA THR A 215 -19.69 -10.86 -12.24
C THR A 215 -20.48 -11.03 -10.95
N VAL A 216 -20.35 -12.19 -10.33
CA VAL A 216 -21.07 -12.55 -9.11
C VAL A 216 -20.05 -12.82 -8.00
N SER A 217 -20.27 -12.22 -6.84
CA SER A 217 -19.56 -12.55 -5.61
C SER A 217 -20.48 -13.38 -4.73
N VAL A 218 -20.03 -14.56 -4.32
CA VAL A 218 -20.78 -15.46 -3.44
C VAL A 218 -20.07 -15.53 -2.09
N GLU A 219 -20.85 -15.69 -1.02
CA GLU A 219 -20.41 -15.62 0.39
C GLU A 219 -20.11 -14.21 0.92
N LYS A 220 -19.84 -14.14 2.22
CA LYS A 220 -19.47 -12.93 2.96
C LYS A 220 -17.96 -12.90 3.19
N HIS A 221 -17.30 -11.80 2.83
CA HIS A 221 -15.89 -11.61 3.21
C HIS A 221 -15.76 -11.68 4.72
N ASN A 222 -14.71 -12.32 5.21
CA ASN A 222 -14.37 -12.42 6.63
C ASN A 222 -13.16 -11.56 7.00
N HIS A 223 -12.90 -10.50 6.23
CA HIS A 223 -11.77 -9.62 6.41
C HIS A 223 -12.17 -8.19 6.06
N PRO A 224 -11.37 -7.17 6.44
CA PRO A 224 -11.65 -5.79 6.06
C PRO A 224 -11.75 -5.61 4.56
N PRO A 225 -12.56 -4.65 4.09
CA PRO A 225 -12.41 -4.16 2.72
C PRO A 225 -11.00 -3.62 2.50
N PRO A 226 -10.40 -3.82 1.31
CA PRO A 226 -9.11 -3.24 1.01
C PRO A 226 -9.18 -1.71 1.15
N PRO A 227 -8.10 -1.05 1.60
CA PRO A 227 -8.07 0.40 1.70
C PRO A 227 -8.38 1.00 0.33
N PRO A 228 -9.15 2.10 0.26
CA PRO A 228 -9.43 2.75 -1.00
C PRO A 228 -8.13 3.32 -1.56
N TYR A 229 -7.57 2.66 -2.57
CA TYR A 229 -6.45 3.21 -3.31
C TYR A 229 -6.98 4.14 -4.41
N LYS A 230 -6.27 5.23 -4.70
CA LYS A 230 -6.57 6.06 -5.88
C LYS A 230 -6.49 5.14 -7.11
N THR A 231 -7.59 4.98 -7.85
CA THR A 231 -7.56 4.25 -9.13
C THR A 231 -6.36 4.74 -9.93
N PRO A 232 -5.40 3.86 -10.28
CA PRO A 232 -4.18 4.28 -10.95
C PRO A 232 -4.50 5.16 -12.15
N TYR A 233 -3.78 6.27 -12.28
CA TYR A 233 -4.11 7.36 -13.20
C TYR A 233 -4.29 6.88 -14.65
N ASN A 234 -3.48 5.89 -15.05
CA ASN A 234 -3.57 5.21 -16.34
C ASN A 234 -4.91 4.48 -16.55
N ILE A 235 -5.43 3.78 -15.53
CA ILE A 235 -6.70 3.06 -15.60
C ILE A 235 -7.87 4.05 -15.69
N LYS A 236 -7.82 5.13 -14.90
CA LYS A 236 -8.84 6.20 -14.98
C LYS A 236 -8.89 6.82 -16.37
N ASN A 237 -7.74 7.18 -16.94
CA ASN A 237 -7.67 7.79 -18.26
C ASN A 237 -8.08 6.83 -19.37
N GLN A 238 -7.71 5.55 -19.28
CA GLN A 238 -8.14 4.53 -20.24
C GLN A 238 -9.66 4.32 -20.19
N LEU A 239 -10.25 4.21 -19.00
CA LEU A 239 -11.70 4.12 -18.83
C LEU A 239 -12.40 5.36 -19.37
N GLN A 240 -11.90 6.55 -19.05
CA GLN A 240 -12.45 7.81 -19.54
C GLN A 240 -12.38 7.90 -21.07
N ASN A 241 -11.26 7.46 -21.66
CA ASN A 241 -11.11 7.40 -23.12
C ASN A 241 -12.06 6.40 -23.77
N ILE A 242 -12.34 5.26 -23.14
CA ILE A 242 -13.31 4.28 -23.66
C ILE A 242 -14.73 4.86 -23.60
N ILE A 243 -15.11 5.49 -22.50
CA ILE A 243 -16.43 6.13 -22.31
C ILE A 243 -16.62 7.25 -23.35
N ASN A 244 -15.61 8.09 -23.54
CA ASN A 244 -15.68 9.24 -24.45
C ASN A 244 -15.70 8.82 -25.94
N ASN A 245 -15.26 7.61 -26.27
CA ASN A 245 -15.17 7.10 -27.65
C ASN A 245 -16.12 5.90 -27.90
N GLU A 246 -17.19 5.74 -27.10
CA GLU A 246 -18.14 4.60 -27.22
C GLU A 246 -18.75 4.48 -28.63
N HIS A 247 -18.85 5.59 -29.37
CA HIS A 247 -19.51 5.65 -30.69
C HIS A 247 -18.58 5.50 -31.91
N THR A 248 -17.25 5.47 -31.73
CA THR A 248 -16.27 5.52 -32.84
C THR A 248 -15.39 4.27 -32.96
N LEU A 249 -15.52 3.30 -32.06
CA LEU A 249 -14.66 2.13 -32.03
C LEU A 249 -15.25 0.97 -32.85
N ASP A 250 -14.80 0.83 -34.10
CA ASP A 250 -14.91 -0.44 -34.85
C ASP A 250 -13.91 -1.45 -34.25
N LEU A 251 -14.39 -2.25 -33.29
CA LEU A 251 -13.62 -3.19 -32.48
C LEU A 251 -13.24 -4.46 -33.26
N THR A 252 -12.48 -4.32 -34.35
CA THR A 252 -11.88 -5.46 -35.08
C THR A 252 -10.61 -5.97 -34.39
N ARG A 253 -10.79 -7.04 -33.61
CA ARG A 253 -9.91 -8.19 -33.26
C ARG A 253 -8.38 -8.05 -33.05
N ARG A 254 -7.71 -6.90 -33.21
CA ARG A 254 -6.25 -6.77 -33.03
C ARG A 254 -5.77 -5.73 -32.01
N LYS A 255 -6.67 -4.99 -31.35
CA LYS A 255 -6.32 -4.14 -30.18
C LYS A 255 -6.88 -4.64 -28.84
N ASN A 256 -7.52 -5.81 -28.82
CA ASN A 256 -8.19 -6.35 -27.64
C ASN A 256 -7.34 -7.37 -26.88
N ASN A 257 -6.26 -6.91 -26.24
CA ASN A 257 -5.82 -7.57 -25.00
C ASN A 257 -6.29 -6.83 -23.74
N ASP A 258 -6.92 -5.65 -23.84
CA ASP A 258 -7.30 -4.88 -22.64
C ASP A 258 -8.63 -4.10 -22.70
N SER A 259 -9.48 -4.25 -23.72
CA SER A 259 -10.82 -3.61 -23.67
C SER A 259 -11.86 -4.28 -24.56
N LYS A 260 -12.79 -5.00 -23.93
CA LYS A 260 -14.17 -5.10 -24.41
C LYS A 260 -15.03 -4.43 -23.36
N LEU A 261 -15.90 -3.51 -23.78
CA LEU A 261 -16.82 -2.79 -22.91
C LEU A 261 -17.50 -3.78 -21.95
N LEU A 262 -17.13 -3.71 -20.67
CA LEU A 262 -17.89 -4.32 -19.58
C LEU A 262 -18.92 -3.29 -19.15
N LYS A 263 -20.18 -3.48 -19.57
CA LYS A 263 -21.30 -2.85 -18.87
C LYS A 263 -21.53 -3.62 -17.57
N TRP A 264 -21.01 -3.07 -16.47
CA TRP A 264 -21.15 -3.63 -15.13
C TRP A 264 -22.57 -3.39 -14.62
N LYS A 265 -23.35 -4.45 -14.45
CA LYS A 265 -24.59 -4.40 -13.66
C LYS A 265 -24.35 -5.20 -12.38
N THR A 266 -24.14 -4.49 -11.28
CA THR A 266 -24.06 -5.13 -9.96
C THR A 266 -25.47 -5.52 -9.55
N ILE A 267 -25.73 -6.82 -9.52
CA ILE A 267 -26.95 -7.37 -8.91
C ILE A 267 -26.58 -7.68 -7.45
N LYS A 268 -27.20 -6.97 -6.51
CA LYS A 268 -27.08 -7.22 -5.06
C LYS A 268 -28.16 -8.21 -4.63
#